data_AF-A0A8S4H216-F1
#
_entry.id   AF-A0A8S4H216-F1
#
_cell.length_a   1.000
_cell.length_b   1.000
_cell.length_c   1.000
_cell.angle_alpha   90.00
_cell.angle_beta   90.00
_cell.angle_gamma   90.00
#
_symmetry.space_group_name_H-M   'P 1'
#
loop_
_entity.id
_entity.type
_entity.pdbx_description
1 polymer ?
#
loop_
_entity_poly.entity_id
_entity_poly.type
_entity_poly.pdbx_seq_one_letter_code
_entity_poly.pdbx_strand_id
1 'polypeptide(L)'
;MTTGSNSCLRLDPLGAVHGQRPAANRAVEAARLAWEEELRRRCTALQAALSCDLAGAETTSDADARRPSGSDPAEAAKLTASDRVATGLLSHGRGPGCRTARLAPWDVLYTCLVANSNTTKAAVRPAPPSPWTALPFRIAAPTLRDLRICWRAMLPQRMRGPTPLPRERWVAFGSAGFTPAPSCIADVDTVLERGRADESRQVLTQGAHPSHRAALWAQALGLPPRRARAAASRKSAERDADALLFEELCRQVEARPLLVDYCVETDLRDTCNSSEFFVFSEVVRSTLLALSRDPSVPGECPEVPHPLLLAHPWHPPTQPGETPPRAGLFVYPPSGAMPSRALAQMAALVAYLTVDRVAHFHLFRALHCRLLWATRTISARPWPAPALPGLCALFEACLRDLDPELTWHLHSISAPPLKLVFPWLLSGFAGVLEAGQVLELWDRCVACESMAPASLLAAGVLWFKRSVLLSTRTPLEAQQALQDLKHLKTAPILLGALCGGV
;
A
#
# COMPACT_ATOMS: atom_id res chain seq x y z
N MET A 1 5.74 -2.61 -47.40
CA MET A 1 6.71 -3.20 -46.46
C MET A 1 7.27 -2.05 -45.64
N THR A 2 6.99 -1.79 -44.38
CA THR A 2 6.28 -2.46 -43.26
C THR A 2 5.70 -1.33 -42.41
N THR A 3 4.37 -1.21 -42.34
CA THR A 3 3.67 -0.29 -41.43
C THR A 3 3.43 -1.01 -40.12
N GLY A 4 4.17 -0.64 -39.06
CA GLY A 4 3.95 -1.13 -37.70
C GLY A 4 2.70 -0.48 -37.10
N SER A 5 1.71 -1.30 -36.77
CA SER A 5 0.47 -0.92 -36.10
C SER A 5 0.73 -0.26 -34.74
N ASN A 6 0.44 1.03 -34.64
CA ASN A 6 0.13 1.69 -33.37
C ASN A 6 -1.31 1.34 -33.00
N SER A 7 -1.53 0.22 -32.32
CA SER A 7 -2.79 -0.05 -31.61
C SER A 7 -2.82 0.80 -30.33
N CYS A 8 -3.28 2.04 -30.48
CA CYS A 8 -3.76 2.81 -29.34
C CYS A 8 -4.96 2.07 -28.74
N LEU A 9 -4.95 1.82 -27.43
CA LEU A 9 -6.13 1.51 -26.61
C LEU A 9 -7.11 2.69 -26.67
N ARG A 10 -7.74 2.93 -27.83
CA ARG A 10 -8.88 3.81 -27.97
C ARG A 10 -10.10 2.99 -27.59
N LEU A 11 -10.47 3.06 -26.32
CA LEU A 11 -11.87 2.88 -25.97
C LEU A 11 -12.56 4.20 -26.33
N ASP A 12 -13.42 4.16 -27.35
CA ASP A 12 -14.28 5.29 -27.69
C ASP A 12 -15.02 5.79 -26.43
N PRO A 13 -15.25 7.11 -26.29
CA PRO A 13 -16.09 7.61 -25.21
C PRO A 13 -17.48 6.99 -25.34
N LEU A 14 -17.77 6.02 -24.46
CA LEU A 14 -19.00 5.23 -24.47
C LEU A 14 -20.22 6.15 -24.52
N GLY A 15 -20.96 6.07 -25.64
CA GLY A 15 -22.16 6.84 -25.91
C GLY A 15 -23.20 6.73 -24.79
N ALA A 16 -23.85 7.87 -24.51
CA ALA A 16 -24.85 8.01 -23.48
C ALA A 16 -26.14 7.23 -23.82
N VAL A 17 -26.24 5.98 -23.37
CA VAL A 17 -27.51 5.24 -23.37
C VAL A 17 -28.26 5.53 -22.07
N HIS A 18 -29.23 6.44 -22.14
CA HIS A 18 -30.16 6.74 -21.05
C HIS A 18 -31.16 5.57 -20.88
N GLY A 19 -30.92 4.66 -19.92
CA GLY A 19 -31.92 3.60 -19.64
C GLY A 19 -31.69 2.63 -18.45
N GLN A 20 -30.46 2.39 -17.97
CA GLN A 20 -30.19 1.33 -16.98
C GLN A 20 -29.56 1.80 -15.65
N ARG A 21 -30.04 2.91 -15.08
CA ARG A 21 -29.49 3.53 -13.86
C ARG A 21 -29.71 2.79 -12.51
N PRO A 22 -30.77 2.00 -12.25
CA PRO A 22 -31.02 1.44 -10.91
C PRO A 22 -30.26 0.13 -10.58
N ALA A 23 -29.84 -0.65 -11.58
CA ALA A 23 -29.23 -1.96 -11.37
C ALA A 23 -27.73 -1.88 -11.02
N ALA A 24 -26.97 -1.04 -11.74
CA ALA A 24 -25.54 -0.86 -11.52
C ALA A 24 -25.21 -0.24 -10.14
N ASN A 25 -26.06 0.68 -9.64
CA ASN A 25 -25.90 1.25 -8.29
C ASN A 25 -26.09 0.19 -7.20
N ARG A 26 -27.05 -0.74 -7.37
CA ARG A 26 -27.26 -1.84 -6.42
C ARG A 26 -26.09 -2.81 -6.37
N ALA A 27 -25.44 -3.04 -7.51
CA ALA A 27 -24.26 -3.88 -7.60
C ALA A 27 -23.05 -3.32 -6.86
N VAL A 28 -22.76 -2.04 -7.10
CA VAL A 28 -21.68 -1.33 -6.42
C VAL A 28 -21.92 -1.31 -4.91
N GLU A 29 -23.15 -1.03 -4.49
CA GLU A 29 -23.48 -0.97 -3.08
C GLU A 29 -23.42 -2.35 -2.40
N ALA A 30 -23.88 -3.41 -3.07
CA ALA A 30 -23.71 -4.78 -2.57
C ALA A 30 -22.23 -5.17 -2.46
N ALA A 31 -21.40 -4.81 -3.44
CA ALA A 31 -19.96 -5.02 -3.41
C ALA A 31 -19.29 -4.28 -2.25
N ARG A 32 -19.72 -3.03 -2.00
CA ARG A 32 -19.25 -2.20 -0.88
C ARG A 32 -19.60 -2.84 0.47
N LEU A 33 -20.83 -3.29 0.65
CA LEU A 33 -21.26 -3.93 1.89
C LEU A 33 -20.53 -5.26 2.14
N ALA A 34 -20.37 -6.09 1.10
CA ALA A 34 -19.60 -7.33 1.18
C ALA A 34 -18.13 -7.06 1.52
N TRP A 35 -17.55 -6.02 0.93
CA TRP A 35 -16.21 -5.55 1.29
C TRP A 35 -16.16 -5.15 2.77
N GLU A 36 -17.01 -4.24 3.22
CA GLU A 36 -17.01 -3.77 4.61
C GLU A 36 -17.13 -4.92 5.62
N GLU A 37 -17.98 -5.91 5.32
CA GLU A 37 -18.14 -7.09 6.17
C GLU A 37 -16.86 -7.95 6.23
N GLU A 38 -16.20 -8.17 5.08
CA GLU A 38 -14.93 -8.88 5.05
C GLU A 38 -13.83 -8.16 5.85
N LEU A 39 -13.76 -6.82 5.77
CA LEU A 39 -12.82 -6.04 6.58
C LEU A 39 -13.11 -6.19 8.08
N ARG A 40 -14.37 -6.09 8.50
CA ARG A 40 -14.76 -6.28 9.92
C ARG A 40 -14.37 -7.68 10.39
N ARG A 41 -14.71 -8.72 9.63
CA ARG A 41 -14.37 -10.12 9.94
C ARG A 41 -12.87 -10.29 10.18
N ARG A 42 -12.03 -9.70 9.32
CA ARG A 42 -10.57 -9.76 9.43
C ARG A 42 -10.04 -9.00 10.65
N CYS A 43 -10.59 -7.82 10.94
CA CYS A 43 -10.22 -7.08 12.15
C CYS A 43 -10.57 -7.86 13.42
N THR A 44 -11.73 -8.51 13.46
CA THR A 44 -12.14 -9.37 14.57
C THR A 44 -11.24 -10.59 14.71
N ALA A 45 -10.91 -11.26 13.60
CA ALA A 45 -9.99 -12.41 13.61
C ALA A 45 -8.58 -12.02 14.09
N LEU A 46 -8.07 -10.87 13.64
CA LEU A 46 -6.79 -10.31 14.09
C LEU A 46 -6.80 -10.04 15.61
N GLN A 47 -7.85 -9.41 16.11
CA GLN A 47 -8.01 -9.13 17.54
C GLN A 47 -8.07 -10.41 18.37
N ALA A 48 -8.77 -11.44 17.89
CA ALA A 48 -8.82 -12.73 18.54
C ALA A 48 -7.44 -13.41 18.60
N ALA A 49 -6.71 -13.42 17.47
CA ALA A 49 -5.36 -13.99 17.41
C ALA A 49 -4.39 -13.31 18.40
N LEU A 50 -4.35 -11.98 18.40
CA LEU A 50 -3.49 -11.21 19.30
C LEU A 50 -3.87 -11.35 20.78
N SER A 51 -5.13 -11.65 21.08
CA SER A 51 -5.61 -11.85 22.46
C SER A 51 -5.24 -13.23 23.00
N CYS A 52 -5.23 -14.27 22.15
CA CYS A 52 -4.79 -15.61 22.51
C CYS A 52 -3.28 -15.66 22.84
N ASP A 53 -2.46 -14.93 22.09
CA ASP A 53 -1.00 -14.86 22.32
C ASP A 53 -0.66 -14.23 23.68
N LEU A 54 -1.46 -13.26 24.14
CA LEU A 54 -1.29 -12.64 25.47
C LEU A 54 -1.66 -13.59 26.61
N ALA A 55 -2.72 -14.39 26.43
CA ALA A 55 -3.12 -15.39 27.43
C ALA A 55 -2.10 -16.54 27.56
N GLY A 56 -1.44 -16.92 26.46
CA GLY A 56 -0.37 -17.92 26.49
C GLY A 56 0.93 -17.43 27.13
N ALA A 57 1.20 -16.11 27.08
CA ALA A 57 2.37 -15.50 27.71
C ALA A 57 2.24 -15.33 29.23
N GLU A 58 1.02 -15.30 29.78
CA GLU A 58 0.78 -15.21 31.23
C GLU A 58 0.79 -16.58 31.93
N THR A 59 0.83 -17.71 31.20
CA THR A 59 0.79 -19.06 31.77
C THR A 59 2.07 -19.88 31.65
N THR A 60 3.18 -19.34 31.17
CA THR A 60 4.47 -20.04 31.20
C THR A 60 5.23 -19.77 32.49
N SER A 61 4.68 -20.28 33.58
CA SER A 61 5.39 -20.76 34.76
C SER A 61 4.71 -22.07 35.13
N ASP A 62 5.45 -23.18 35.04
CA ASP A 62 5.05 -24.56 35.32
C ASP A 62 3.97 -25.19 34.43
N ALA A 63 4.41 -25.87 33.36
CA ALA A 63 4.13 -27.29 33.18
C ALA A 63 4.80 -27.82 31.91
N ASP A 64 5.83 -28.63 32.12
CA ASP A 64 6.40 -29.53 31.14
C ASP A 64 5.45 -30.72 30.87
N ALA A 65 5.62 -31.33 29.69
CA ALA A 65 5.07 -32.62 29.25
C ALA A 65 3.56 -32.74 28.96
N ARG A 66 3.21 -32.71 27.65
CA ARG A 66 2.59 -33.83 26.89
C ARG A 66 2.22 -33.39 25.47
N ARG A 67 2.89 -33.94 24.46
CA ARG A 67 2.44 -33.91 23.05
C ARG A 67 1.24 -34.85 22.87
N PRO A 68 0.25 -34.48 22.06
CA PRO A 68 -0.45 -35.45 21.22
C PRO A 68 -0.17 -35.18 19.75
N SER A 69 0.24 -36.25 19.09
CA SER A 69 0.30 -36.44 17.64
C SER A 69 -1.10 -36.46 17.01
N GLY A 70 -1.22 -35.89 15.81
CA GLY A 70 -2.24 -36.26 14.82
C GLY A 70 -3.47 -35.35 14.77
N SER A 71 -3.58 -34.53 13.73
CA SER A 71 -4.87 -34.17 13.13
C SER A 71 -4.68 -33.79 11.66
N ASP A 72 -5.55 -34.34 10.82
CA ASP A 72 -5.57 -34.31 9.36
C ASP A 72 -5.78 -32.90 8.75
N PRO A 73 -5.26 -32.63 7.54
CA PRO A 73 -5.40 -31.34 6.85
C PRO A 73 -6.78 -31.11 6.20
N ALA A 74 -7.84 -31.83 6.58
CA ALA A 74 -9.13 -31.83 5.89
C ALA A 74 -10.24 -30.98 6.54
N GLU A 75 -9.98 -30.25 7.64
CA GLU A 75 -11.02 -29.48 8.36
C GLU A 75 -10.96 -27.95 8.17
N ALA A 76 -10.31 -27.48 7.10
CA ALA A 76 -10.21 -26.04 6.77
C ALA A 76 -11.31 -25.51 5.81
N ALA A 77 -12.34 -26.30 5.49
CA ALA A 77 -13.37 -25.91 4.52
C ALA A 77 -14.79 -26.15 5.05
N LYS A 78 -15.19 -25.40 6.07
CA LYS A 78 -16.61 -25.17 6.39
C LYS A 78 -16.93 -23.70 6.20
N LEU A 79 -17.22 -23.33 4.94
CA LEU A 79 -17.78 -22.04 4.56
C LEU A 79 -19.15 -21.87 5.24
N THR A 80 -19.29 -20.82 6.06
CA THR A 80 -20.52 -20.51 6.77
C THR A 80 -21.51 -19.79 5.85
N ALA A 81 -22.79 -19.78 6.24
CA ALA A 81 -23.95 -19.32 5.47
C ALA A 81 -23.93 -17.86 4.95
N SER A 82 -22.85 -17.10 5.18
CA SER A 82 -22.64 -15.72 4.72
C SER A 82 -22.27 -15.62 3.22
N ASP A 83 -21.84 -16.71 2.58
CA ASP A 83 -21.54 -16.78 1.14
C ASP A 83 -22.75 -16.50 0.22
N ARG A 84 -23.97 -16.43 0.78
CA ARG A 84 -25.21 -16.33 0.01
C ARG A 84 -25.56 -14.90 -0.45
N VAL A 85 -24.79 -13.87 -0.09
CA VAL A 85 -25.20 -12.46 -0.33
C VAL A 85 -24.37 -11.75 -1.42
N ALA A 86 -23.24 -12.30 -1.87
CA ALA A 86 -22.44 -11.72 -2.96
C ALA A 86 -22.89 -12.15 -4.37
N THR A 87 -24.03 -12.84 -4.47
CA THR A 87 -24.48 -13.59 -5.64
C THR A 87 -25.48 -12.78 -6.45
N GLY A 88 -25.01 -12.15 -7.54
CA GLY A 88 -25.91 -11.78 -8.65
C GLY A 88 -25.71 -10.40 -9.31
N LEU A 89 -24.79 -9.56 -8.83
CA LEU A 89 -24.74 -8.17 -9.31
C LEU A 89 -23.39 -7.69 -9.86
N LEU A 90 -22.30 -8.42 -9.63
CA LEU A 90 -20.93 -7.99 -9.98
C LEU A 90 -20.57 -8.09 -11.48
N SER A 91 -21.49 -8.53 -12.35
CA SER A 91 -21.24 -8.72 -13.79
C SER A 91 -21.82 -7.64 -14.71
N HIS A 92 -22.46 -6.60 -14.19
CA HIS A 92 -23.05 -5.53 -15.02
C HIS A 92 -22.41 -4.17 -14.75
N GLY A 93 -21.18 -4.04 -15.23
CA GLY A 93 -20.56 -2.74 -15.48
C GLY A 93 -20.83 -2.28 -16.91
N ARG A 94 -22.05 -1.83 -17.22
CA ARG A 94 -22.35 -1.03 -18.41
C ARG A 94 -23.24 0.14 -18.01
N GLY A 95 -22.65 1.30 -17.75
CA GLY A 95 -23.42 2.51 -17.49
C GLY A 95 -22.57 3.70 -17.05
N PRO A 96 -22.36 4.72 -17.90
CA PRO A 96 -21.79 5.99 -17.48
C PRO A 96 -22.86 6.77 -16.71
N GLY A 97 -22.65 6.97 -15.40
CA GLY A 97 -23.52 7.83 -14.59
C GLY A 97 -23.79 7.39 -13.14
N CYS A 98 -23.20 6.30 -12.66
CA CYS A 98 -23.31 5.97 -11.24
C CYS A 98 -22.56 7.02 -10.40
N ARG A 99 -23.25 7.66 -9.45
CA ARG A 99 -22.60 8.30 -8.30
C ARG A 99 -22.04 7.19 -7.42
N THR A 100 -20.96 6.55 -7.88
CA THR A 100 -20.31 5.47 -7.15
C THR A 100 -19.67 6.07 -5.91
N ALA A 101 -20.29 5.85 -4.76
CA ALA A 101 -19.58 5.87 -3.49
C ALA A 101 -18.33 4.99 -3.68
N ARG A 102 -17.16 5.60 -3.49
CA ARG A 102 -15.85 4.97 -3.71
C ARG A 102 -15.86 3.64 -2.95
N LEU A 103 -15.55 2.53 -3.61
CA LEU A 103 -15.66 1.20 -2.98
C LEU A 103 -14.82 1.12 -1.68
N ALA A 104 -13.70 1.86 -1.58
CA ALA A 104 -12.99 2.11 -0.31
C ALA A 104 -12.74 3.59 -0.03
N PRO A 105 -13.55 4.22 0.84
CA PRO A 105 -13.11 5.39 1.58
C PRO A 105 -12.11 4.93 2.66
N TRP A 106 -10.98 5.63 2.80
CA TRP A 106 -10.03 5.38 3.89
C TRP A 106 -10.68 5.43 5.27
N ASP A 107 -11.73 6.24 5.41
CA ASP A 107 -12.52 6.35 6.63
C ASP A 107 -13.17 5.04 7.04
N VAL A 108 -13.61 4.22 6.07
CA VAL A 108 -14.19 2.90 6.34
C VAL A 108 -13.12 1.94 6.86
N LEU A 109 -11.96 1.89 6.22
CA LEU A 109 -10.86 1.04 6.66
C LEU A 109 -10.33 1.45 8.04
N TYR A 110 -10.17 2.76 8.27
CA TYR A 110 -9.82 3.31 9.58
C TYR A 110 -10.86 2.94 10.64
N THR A 111 -12.15 3.13 10.32
CA THR A 111 -13.25 2.78 11.22
C THR A 111 -13.28 1.28 11.51
N CYS A 112 -13.08 0.40 10.52
CA CYS A 112 -13.00 -1.04 10.77
C CYS A 112 -11.82 -1.41 11.69
N LEU A 113 -10.66 -0.76 11.52
CA LEU A 113 -9.49 -0.99 12.37
C LEU A 113 -9.68 -0.48 13.80
N VAL A 114 -10.41 0.62 14.00
CA VAL A 114 -10.53 1.33 15.30
C VAL A 114 -11.84 1.04 16.04
N ALA A 115 -12.96 0.82 15.35
CA ALA A 115 -14.32 0.79 15.91
C ALA A 115 -14.75 -0.55 16.52
N ASN A 116 -13.90 -1.59 16.50
CA ASN A 116 -14.23 -2.90 17.05
C ASN A 116 -14.31 -2.95 18.60
N SER A 117 -14.33 -1.81 19.27
CA SER A 117 -14.50 -1.70 20.73
C SER A 117 -15.97 -1.64 21.20
N ASN A 118 -16.95 -1.40 20.31
CA ASN A 118 -18.31 -1.05 20.74
C ASN A 118 -19.44 -2.03 20.38
N THR A 119 -19.21 -3.10 19.61
CA THR A 119 -20.32 -3.92 19.07
C THR A 119 -20.36 -5.39 19.50
N THR A 120 -19.40 -5.91 20.26
CA THR A 120 -19.51 -7.27 20.82
C THR A 120 -20.18 -7.24 22.19
N LYS A 121 -21.51 -7.32 22.19
CA LYS A 121 -22.22 -7.92 23.33
C LYS A 121 -21.69 -9.35 23.48
N ALA A 122 -21.03 -9.63 24.61
CA ALA A 122 -20.51 -10.92 25.04
C ALA A 122 -19.27 -11.46 24.29
N ALA A 123 -18.08 -11.13 24.80
CA ALA A 123 -17.06 -12.06 25.27
C ALA A 123 -15.74 -11.30 25.44
N VAL A 124 -15.26 -11.23 26.69
CA VAL A 124 -13.99 -10.61 27.12
C VAL A 124 -13.88 -9.12 26.79
N ARG A 125 -14.05 -8.25 27.80
CA ARG A 125 -13.67 -6.83 27.69
C ARG A 125 -12.18 -6.77 27.31
N PRO A 126 -11.79 -6.33 26.10
CA PRO A 126 -10.40 -5.91 25.92
C PRO A 126 -10.16 -4.75 26.90
N ALA A 127 -8.97 -4.69 27.49
CA ALA A 127 -8.56 -3.55 28.32
C ALA A 127 -8.90 -2.24 27.58
N PRO A 128 -9.34 -1.18 28.29
CA PRO A 128 -9.64 0.09 27.62
C PRO A 128 -8.46 0.50 26.74
N PRO A 129 -8.70 0.98 25.50
CA PRO A 129 -7.62 1.45 24.67
C PRO A 129 -6.83 2.48 25.49
N SER A 130 -5.52 2.26 25.59
CA SER A 130 -4.63 3.18 26.28
C SER A 130 -4.91 4.60 25.76
N PRO A 131 -4.90 5.65 26.60
CA PRO A 131 -5.13 7.03 26.13
C PRO A 131 -4.12 7.50 25.07
N TRP A 132 -3.15 6.67 24.74
CA TRP A 132 -2.02 6.87 23.85
C TRP A 132 -2.09 6.08 22.53
N THR A 133 -3.16 5.32 22.27
CA THR A 133 -3.30 4.51 21.05
C THR A 133 -4.73 4.57 20.52
N ALA A 134 -4.86 4.72 19.21
CA ALA A 134 -6.13 4.57 18.51
C ALA A 134 -6.42 3.10 18.18
N LEU A 135 -5.42 2.20 18.24
CA LEU A 135 -5.61 0.79 17.94
C LEU A 135 -6.24 0.04 19.13
N PRO A 136 -7.28 -0.78 18.92
CA PRO A 136 -7.93 -1.53 20.00
C PRO A 136 -7.14 -2.78 20.42
N PHE A 137 -6.02 -3.08 19.76
CA PHE A 137 -5.17 -4.25 20.01
C PHE A 137 -3.69 -3.85 20.09
N ARG A 138 -2.88 -4.64 20.78
CA ARG A 138 -1.43 -4.43 20.88
C ARG A 138 -0.70 -5.23 19.82
N ILE A 139 0.03 -4.53 18.96
CA ILE A 139 1.01 -5.14 18.04
C ILE A 139 2.38 -4.67 18.47
N ALA A 140 3.33 -5.61 18.57
CA ALA A 140 4.71 -5.27 18.87
C ALA A 140 5.29 -4.41 17.73
N ALA A 141 5.78 -3.23 18.09
CA ALA A 141 6.50 -2.35 17.19
C ALA A 141 7.88 -2.04 17.79
N PRO A 142 8.93 -1.97 16.96
CA PRO A 142 10.25 -1.55 17.43
C PRO A 142 10.22 -0.11 17.97
N THR A 143 11.08 0.16 18.95
CA THR A 143 11.32 1.52 19.46
C THR A 143 12.15 2.34 18.47
N LEU A 144 12.19 3.68 18.62
CA LEU A 144 13.12 4.50 17.83
C LEU A 144 14.58 4.05 17.99
N ARG A 145 14.96 3.55 19.18
CA ARG A 145 16.30 3.01 19.42
C ARG A 145 16.58 1.79 18.54
N ASP A 146 15.63 0.86 18.45
CA ASP A 146 15.76 -0.33 17.60
C ASP A 146 15.86 0.07 16.12
N LEU A 147 15.04 1.03 15.69
CA LEU A 147 15.09 1.57 14.32
C LEU A 147 16.45 2.22 14.01
N ARG A 148 17.04 2.99 14.94
CA ARG A 148 18.38 3.59 14.75
C ARG A 148 19.45 2.53 14.53
N ILE A 149 19.34 1.39 15.20
CA ILE A 149 20.27 0.27 15.05
C ILE A 149 20.04 -0.40 13.68
N CYS A 150 18.80 -0.79 13.37
CA CYS A 150 18.45 -1.48 12.13
C CYS A 150 18.71 -0.63 10.88
N TRP A 151 18.48 0.69 10.96
CA TRP A 151 18.61 1.62 9.84
C TRP A 151 19.84 2.51 9.94
N ARG A 152 20.86 2.08 10.69
CA ARG A 152 22.14 2.80 10.79
C ARG A 152 22.77 3.08 9.43
N ALA A 153 22.52 2.20 8.46
CA ALA A 153 22.97 2.38 7.08
C ALA A 153 22.38 3.63 6.40
N MET A 154 21.16 4.07 6.76
CA MET A 154 20.53 5.29 6.22
C MET A 154 21.17 6.58 6.76
N LEU A 155 21.81 6.51 7.93
CA LEU A 155 22.43 7.67 8.56
C LEU A 155 23.71 8.07 7.80
N PRO A 156 23.87 9.37 7.46
CA PRO A 156 25.13 9.91 6.98
C PRO A 156 26.27 9.55 7.92
N GLN A 157 27.47 9.30 7.38
CA GLN A 157 28.62 8.82 8.16
C GLN A 157 28.91 9.71 9.39
N ARG A 158 28.76 11.04 9.24
CA ARG A 158 28.94 12.04 10.31
C ARG A 158 27.93 11.92 11.47
N MET A 159 26.82 11.21 11.26
CA MET A 159 25.72 11.06 12.22
C MET A 159 25.57 9.62 12.74
N ARG A 160 26.52 8.72 12.42
CA ARG A 160 26.54 7.34 12.94
C ARG A 160 27.08 7.22 14.37
N GLY A 161 27.27 8.36 15.05
CA GLY A 161 27.67 8.42 16.46
C GLY A 161 26.51 8.08 17.41
N PRO A 162 26.82 7.77 18.68
CA PRO A 162 25.82 7.33 19.66
C PRO A 162 24.91 8.46 20.18
N THR A 163 25.28 9.73 19.97
CA THR A 163 24.60 10.87 20.60
C THR A 163 23.56 11.48 19.66
N PRO A 164 22.27 11.57 20.07
CA PRO A 164 21.25 12.28 19.30
C PRO A 164 21.61 13.77 19.20
N LEU A 165 21.45 14.36 18.01
CA LEU A 165 21.70 15.78 17.79
C LEU A 165 20.52 16.62 18.32
N PRO A 166 20.76 17.80 18.93
CA PRO A 166 19.70 18.68 19.41
C PRO A 166 18.71 19.08 18.32
N ARG A 167 17.43 19.17 18.67
CA ARG A 167 16.29 19.49 17.77
C ARG A 167 16.53 20.72 16.90
N GLU A 168 17.11 21.77 17.46
CA GLU A 168 17.37 23.06 16.77
C GLU A 168 18.32 22.90 15.57
N ARG A 169 19.28 21.97 15.66
CA ARG A 169 20.18 21.67 14.55
C ARG A 169 19.50 20.92 13.41
N TRP A 170 18.44 20.16 13.69
CA TRP A 170 17.67 19.46 12.65
C TRP A 170 16.76 20.38 11.86
N VAL A 171 16.15 21.38 12.49
CA VAL A 171 15.36 22.41 11.78
C VAL A 171 16.25 23.21 10.84
N ALA A 172 17.48 23.53 11.27
CA ALA A 172 18.49 24.12 10.41
C ALA A 172 18.95 23.17 9.28
N PHE A 173 19.09 21.87 9.55
CA PHE A 173 19.44 20.85 8.54
C PHE A 173 18.31 20.58 7.53
N GLY A 174 17.04 20.74 7.93
CA GLY A 174 15.90 20.69 7.00
C GLY A 174 15.88 21.86 6.02
N SER A 175 16.52 22.96 6.39
CA SER A 175 16.65 24.18 5.58
C SER A 175 17.89 24.12 4.67
N ALA A 176 19.00 23.54 5.16
CA ALA A 176 20.20 23.26 4.38
C ALA A 176 20.05 21.91 3.67
N GLY A 177 19.54 21.93 2.44
CA GLY A 177 19.18 20.73 1.66
C GLY A 177 20.11 19.53 1.87
N PHE A 178 19.52 18.37 2.15
CA PHE A 178 20.23 17.11 2.16
C PHE A 178 20.70 16.79 0.74
N THR A 179 21.97 17.07 0.45
CA THR A 179 22.63 16.48 -0.70
C THR A 179 23.04 15.06 -0.29
N PRO A 180 22.47 14.00 -0.89
CA PRO A 180 23.03 12.67 -0.70
C PRO A 180 24.53 12.76 -0.98
N ALA A 181 25.34 12.14 -0.13
CA ALA A 181 26.76 12.02 -0.43
C ALA A 181 26.86 11.44 -1.84
N PRO A 182 27.57 12.08 -2.79
CA PRO A 182 27.77 11.52 -4.10
C PRO A 182 28.63 10.27 -3.91
N SER A 183 28.02 9.13 -3.60
CA SER A 183 28.59 7.85 -3.96
C SER A 183 28.77 7.95 -5.46
N CYS A 184 30.03 8.07 -5.87
CA CYS A 184 30.45 8.40 -7.22
C CYS A 184 29.58 7.63 -8.21
N ILE A 185 28.96 8.32 -9.16
CA ILE A 185 28.08 7.72 -10.18
C ILE A 185 28.73 6.47 -10.83
N ALA A 186 30.05 6.47 -10.96
CA ALA A 186 30.86 5.35 -11.42
C ALA A 186 30.72 4.05 -10.60
N ASP A 187 30.42 4.12 -9.30
CA ASP A 187 30.18 2.97 -8.42
C ASP A 187 28.75 2.42 -8.55
N VAL A 188 27.81 3.22 -9.06
CA VAL A 188 26.43 2.76 -9.28
C VAL A 188 26.33 1.89 -10.53
N ASP A 189 27.02 2.26 -11.60
CA ASP A 189 27.08 1.46 -12.82
C ASP A 189 27.68 0.06 -12.54
N THR A 190 28.74 -0.02 -11.73
CA THR A 190 29.35 -1.32 -11.36
C THR A 190 28.43 -2.16 -10.49
N VAL A 191 27.68 -1.55 -9.56
CA VAL A 191 26.63 -2.23 -8.77
C VAL A 191 25.53 -2.78 -9.68
N LEU A 192 25.13 -2.03 -10.70
CA LEU A 192 24.13 -2.47 -11.67
C LEU A 192 24.65 -3.60 -12.58
N GLU A 193 25.93 -3.56 -12.95
CA GLU A 193 26.58 -4.62 -13.74
C GLU A 193 26.69 -5.94 -12.99
N ARG A 194 26.93 -5.90 -11.68
CA ARG A 194 26.98 -7.09 -10.83
C ARG A 194 25.61 -7.76 -10.65
N GLY A 195 24.51 -7.03 -10.86
CA GLY A 195 23.15 -7.58 -10.83
C GLY A 195 22.68 -8.07 -9.44
N ARG A 196 23.35 -7.70 -8.35
CA ARG A 196 22.99 -8.12 -6.98
C ARG A 196 21.96 -7.18 -6.36
N ALA A 197 20.81 -7.72 -5.94
CA ALA A 197 19.73 -6.95 -5.33
C ALA A 197 20.18 -6.20 -4.06
N ASP A 198 20.97 -6.85 -3.20
CA ASP A 198 21.41 -6.27 -1.92
C ASP A 198 22.33 -5.06 -2.09
N GLU A 199 23.20 -5.06 -3.10
CA GLU A 199 24.05 -3.89 -3.40
C GLU A 199 23.20 -2.70 -3.87
N SER A 200 22.19 -2.95 -4.70
CA SER A 200 21.23 -1.89 -5.10
C SER A 200 20.45 -1.34 -3.91
N ARG A 201 20.01 -2.22 -2.99
CA ARG A 201 19.33 -1.80 -1.75
C ARG A 201 20.25 -0.96 -0.88
N GLN A 202 21.53 -1.33 -0.75
CA GLN A 202 22.50 -0.56 0.00
C GLN A 202 22.65 0.87 -0.55
N VAL A 203 22.75 1.02 -1.87
CA VAL A 203 22.78 2.34 -2.53
C VAL A 203 21.49 3.12 -2.22
N LEU A 204 20.34 2.46 -2.34
CA LEU A 204 19.03 3.08 -2.11
C LEU A 204 18.81 3.56 -0.67
N THR A 205 19.52 3.02 0.33
CA THR A 205 19.46 3.55 1.73
C THR A 205 19.87 5.02 1.84
N GLN A 206 20.72 5.50 0.92
CA GLN A 206 21.18 6.90 0.87
C GLN A 206 20.32 7.76 -0.07
N GLY A 207 19.46 7.13 -0.87
CA GLY A 207 18.73 7.76 -1.97
C GLY A 207 19.43 7.54 -3.31
N ALA A 208 18.63 7.43 -4.38
CA ALA A 208 19.13 7.26 -5.74
C ALA A 208 19.08 8.55 -6.54
N HIS A 209 20.08 8.74 -7.40
CA HIS A 209 20.02 9.75 -8.45
C HIS A 209 18.91 9.40 -9.47
N PRO A 210 18.12 10.38 -9.98
CA PRO A 210 17.01 10.11 -10.90
C PRO A 210 17.38 9.24 -12.11
N SER A 211 18.58 9.41 -12.67
CA SER A 211 19.02 8.65 -13.86
C SER A 211 19.22 7.15 -13.61
N HIS A 212 19.51 6.73 -12.37
CA HIS A 212 19.77 5.33 -12.01
C HIS A 212 18.64 4.70 -11.21
N ARG A 213 17.71 5.50 -10.68
CA ARG A 213 16.65 5.04 -9.76
C ARG A 213 15.83 3.89 -10.33
N ALA A 214 15.41 3.98 -11.59
CA ALA A 214 14.63 2.93 -12.24
C ALA A 214 15.37 1.58 -12.29
N ALA A 215 16.68 1.61 -12.58
CA ALA A 215 17.50 0.40 -12.68
C ALA A 215 17.78 -0.19 -11.29
N LEU A 216 18.09 0.67 -10.31
CA LEU A 216 18.30 0.26 -8.92
C LEU A 216 17.04 -0.37 -8.33
N TRP A 217 15.85 0.21 -8.58
CA TRP A 217 14.59 -0.36 -8.11
C TRP A 217 14.31 -1.70 -8.78
N ALA A 218 14.48 -1.79 -10.10
CA ALA A 218 14.30 -3.05 -10.81
C ALA A 218 15.18 -4.17 -10.21
N GLN A 219 16.48 -3.91 -10.05
CA GLN A 219 17.41 -4.88 -9.47
C GLN A 219 17.10 -5.20 -8.00
N ALA A 220 16.78 -4.20 -7.17
CA ALA A 220 16.43 -4.39 -5.77
C ALA A 220 15.13 -5.19 -5.56
N LEU A 221 14.18 -5.07 -6.49
CA LEU A 221 12.92 -5.83 -6.49
C LEU A 221 13.06 -7.22 -7.13
N GLY A 222 14.21 -7.51 -7.75
CA GLY A 222 14.51 -8.80 -8.39
C GLY A 222 14.09 -8.89 -9.86
N LEU A 223 13.81 -7.77 -10.52
CA LEU A 223 13.58 -7.72 -11.96
C LEU A 223 14.90 -7.82 -12.73
N PRO A 224 14.91 -8.47 -13.91
CA PRO A 224 16.13 -8.66 -14.67
C PRO A 224 16.72 -7.32 -15.17
N PRO A 225 18.07 -7.17 -15.18
CA PRO A 225 18.74 -5.89 -15.43
C PRO A 225 18.53 -5.36 -16.85
N ARG A 226 18.28 -4.05 -16.98
CA ARG A 226 18.02 -3.36 -18.27
C ARG A 226 19.18 -3.40 -19.27
N ARG A 227 20.46 -3.42 -18.83
CA ARG A 227 21.61 -3.52 -19.76
C ARG A 227 21.85 -4.95 -20.27
N ALA A 228 21.43 -5.97 -19.54
CA ALA A 228 21.29 -7.33 -20.08
C ALA A 228 20.13 -7.46 -21.10
N ARG A 229 19.14 -6.54 -21.05
CA ARG A 229 18.07 -6.42 -22.06
C ARG A 229 18.49 -5.66 -23.34
N ALA A 230 19.63 -4.96 -23.33
CA ALA A 230 20.14 -4.19 -24.49
C ALA A 230 21.36 -4.85 -25.17
N ALA A 231 22.22 -5.56 -24.43
CA ALA A 231 23.44 -6.19 -24.97
C ALA A 231 23.26 -7.65 -25.42
N ALA A 232 22.12 -8.28 -25.15
CA ALA A 232 21.90 -9.70 -25.47
C ALA A 232 21.16 -9.88 -26.80
N SER A 233 21.92 -9.95 -27.89
CA SER A 233 21.51 -10.58 -29.16
C SER A 233 21.12 -12.08 -29.03
N ARG A 234 20.99 -12.61 -27.81
CA ARG A 234 20.51 -13.97 -27.47
C ARG A 234 19.27 -13.99 -26.55
N LYS A 235 18.69 -12.85 -26.14
CA LYS A 235 17.48 -12.79 -25.30
C LYS A 235 16.38 -11.88 -25.88
N SER A 236 15.99 -12.07 -27.14
CA SER A 236 14.69 -11.53 -27.59
C SER A 236 13.57 -12.17 -26.75
N ALA A 237 13.64 -13.49 -26.52
CA ALA A 237 12.57 -14.30 -25.95
C ALA A 237 12.02 -13.85 -24.57
N GLU A 238 12.83 -13.29 -23.66
CA GLU A 238 12.37 -12.86 -22.33
C GLU A 238 11.74 -11.46 -22.38
N ARG A 239 12.27 -10.57 -23.21
CA ARG A 239 11.63 -9.29 -23.53
C ARG A 239 10.33 -9.51 -24.29
N ASP A 240 10.33 -10.51 -25.17
CA ASP A 240 9.15 -10.97 -25.89
C ASP A 240 8.15 -11.54 -24.89
N ALA A 241 8.55 -12.33 -23.88
CA ALA A 241 7.65 -12.86 -22.86
C ALA A 241 7.02 -11.77 -21.97
N ASP A 242 7.81 -10.81 -21.50
CA ASP A 242 7.32 -9.67 -20.70
C ASP A 242 6.30 -8.81 -21.48
N ALA A 243 6.57 -8.60 -22.76
CA ALA A 243 5.67 -7.89 -23.67
C ALA A 243 4.41 -8.70 -23.96
N LEU A 244 4.55 -10.00 -24.27
CA LEU A 244 3.43 -10.91 -24.53
C LEU A 244 2.50 -11.03 -23.34
N LEU A 245 3.03 -11.11 -22.11
CA LEU A 245 2.21 -11.11 -20.89
C LEU A 245 1.41 -9.81 -20.78
N PHE A 246 2.08 -8.66 -20.94
CA PHE A 246 1.40 -7.36 -20.84
C PHE A 246 0.33 -7.19 -21.93
N GLU A 247 0.63 -7.56 -23.17
CA GLU A 247 -0.30 -7.53 -24.30
C GLU A 247 -1.51 -8.44 -24.07
N GLU A 248 -1.29 -9.66 -23.56
CA GLU A 248 -2.37 -10.60 -23.22
C GLU A 248 -3.28 -10.04 -22.11
N LEU A 249 -2.71 -9.43 -21.08
CA LEU A 249 -3.49 -8.77 -20.02
C LEU A 249 -4.30 -7.59 -20.57
N CYS A 250 -3.73 -6.78 -21.46
CA CYS A 250 -4.46 -5.71 -22.14
C CYS A 250 -5.61 -6.27 -23.01
N ARG A 251 -5.38 -7.36 -23.74
CA ARG A 251 -6.41 -8.04 -24.53
C ARG A 251 -7.55 -8.55 -23.63
N GLN A 252 -7.24 -9.05 -22.43
CA GLN A 252 -8.26 -9.46 -21.46
C GLN A 252 -9.08 -8.28 -20.91
N VAL A 253 -8.46 -7.11 -20.71
CA VAL A 253 -9.16 -5.88 -20.33
C VAL A 253 -10.18 -5.50 -21.40
N GLU A 254 -9.78 -5.53 -22.68
CA GLU A 254 -10.68 -5.24 -23.82
C GLU A 254 -11.79 -6.27 -23.96
N ALA A 255 -11.47 -7.56 -23.81
CA ALA A 255 -12.43 -8.65 -23.96
C ALA A 255 -13.47 -8.67 -22.84
N ARG A 256 -13.09 -8.30 -21.61
CA ARG A 256 -13.95 -8.40 -20.44
C ARG A 256 -13.80 -7.19 -19.51
N PRO A 257 -14.76 -6.24 -19.56
CA PRO A 257 -14.81 -5.17 -18.57
C PRO A 257 -15.20 -5.73 -17.19
N LEU A 258 -14.51 -5.27 -16.15
CA LEU A 258 -14.79 -5.61 -14.75
C LEU A 258 -15.30 -4.38 -13.99
N LEU A 259 -15.99 -4.59 -12.87
CA LEU A 259 -16.41 -3.50 -11.99
C LEU A 259 -15.23 -2.66 -11.51
N VAL A 260 -14.09 -3.32 -11.24
CA VAL A 260 -12.85 -2.67 -10.81
C VAL A 260 -12.33 -1.66 -11.84
N ASP A 261 -12.70 -1.76 -13.13
CA ASP A 261 -12.29 -0.81 -14.16
C ASP A 261 -12.86 0.56 -13.87
N TYR A 262 -14.14 0.63 -13.49
CA TYR A 262 -14.79 1.87 -13.11
C TYR A 262 -14.11 2.53 -11.91
N CYS A 263 -13.61 1.73 -10.97
CA CYS A 263 -12.85 2.24 -9.82
C CYS A 263 -11.50 2.79 -10.24
N VAL A 264 -10.77 2.08 -11.11
CA VAL A 264 -9.51 2.55 -11.70
C VAL A 264 -9.73 3.86 -12.46
N GLU A 265 -10.74 3.96 -13.32
CA GLU A 265 -11.05 5.18 -14.07
C GLU A 265 -11.40 6.36 -13.15
N THR A 266 -12.10 6.09 -12.06
CA THR A 266 -12.48 7.13 -11.10
C THR A 266 -11.25 7.65 -10.34
N ASP A 267 -10.39 6.75 -9.84
CA ASP A 267 -9.16 7.13 -9.15
C ASP A 267 -8.16 7.81 -10.10
N LEU A 268 -8.11 7.36 -11.36
CA LEU A 268 -7.30 7.97 -12.40
C LEU A 268 -7.77 9.39 -12.72
N ARG A 269 -9.07 9.62 -12.86
CA ARG A 269 -9.62 10.96 -13.10
C ARG A 269 -9.25 11.92 -11.97
N ASP A 270 -9.39 11.48 -10.72
CA ASP A 270 -8.98 12.27 -9.56
C ASP A 270 -7.47 12.56 -9.58
N THR A 271 -6.66 11.58 -9.97
CA THR A 271 -5.20 11.69 -10.08
C THR A 271 -4.79 12.67 -11.19
N CYS A 272 -5.41 12.60 -12.36
CA CYS A 272 -5.09 13.42 -13.52
C CYS A 272 -5.63 14.85 -13.43
N ASN A 273 -6.46 15.16 -12.42
CA ASN A 273 -6.76 16.56 -12.07
C ASN A 273 -5.57 17.27 -11.42
N SER A 274 -4.50 16.55 -11.04
CA SER A 274 -3.24 17.13 -10.60
C SER A 274 -2.36 17.54 -11.79
N SER A 275 -1.77 18.74 -11.71
CA SER A 275 -0.76 19.21 -12.66
C SER A 275 0.48 18.30 -12.72
N GLU A 276 0.72 17.48 -11.70
CA GLU A 276 1.88 16.59 -11.61
C GLU A 276 1.69 15.26 -12.35
N PHE A 277 0.45 14.82 -12.59
CA PHE A 277 0.18 13.44 -13.03
C PHE A 277 -0.63 13.33 -14.32
N PHE A 278 -1.23 14.41 -14.82
CA PHE A 278 -2.10 14.36 -16.00
C PHE A 278 -1.43 13.73 -17.24
N VAL A 279 -0.12 13.96 -17.41
CA VAL A 279 0.69 13.44 -18.54
C VAL A 279 0.83 11.92 -18.54
N PHE A 280 0.61 11.26 -17.40
CA PHE A 280 0.78 9.81 -17.24
C PHE A 280 -0.54 9.03 -17.31
N SER A 281 -1.65 9.70 -17.63
CA SER A 281 -3.00 9.11 -17.65
C SER A 281 -3.04 7.74 -18.33
N GLU A 282 -2.62 7.66 -19.59
CA GLU A 282 -2.68 6.44 -20.40
C GLU A 282 -1.78 5.31 -19.87
N VAL A 283 -0.55 5.64 -19.46
CA VAL A 283 0.36 4.61 -18.96
C VAL A 283 -0.13 4.05 -17.63
N VAL A 284 -0.58 4.91 -16.71
CA VAL A 284 -1.17 4.51 -15.43
C VAL A 284 -2.43 3.67 -15.65
N ARG A 285 -3.30 4.11 -16.56
CA ARG A 285 -4.52 3.39 -16.93
C ARG A 285 -4.21 1.96 -17.37
N SER A 286 -3.35 1.81 -18.38
CA SER A 286 -2.98 0.50 -18.91
C SER A 286 -2.35 -0.40 -17.85
N THR A 287 -1.49 0.14 -17.00
CA THR A 287 -0.81 -0.60 -15.93
C THR A 287 -1.78 -1.09 -14.86
N LEU A 288 -2.69 -0.24 -14.37
CA LEU A 288 -3.63 -0.64 -13.33
C LEU A 288 -4.69 -1.63 -13.84
N LEU A 289 -5.19 -1.43 -15.07
CA LEU A 289 -6.11 -2.37 -15.67
C LEU A 289 -5.43 -3.72 -15.94
N ALA A 290 -4.22 -3.73 -16.52
CA ALA A 290 -3.46 -4.96 -16.71
C ALA A 290 -3.17 -5.66 -15.37
N LEU A 291 -2.73 -4.92 -14.34
CA LEU A 291 -2.48 -5.49 -13.01
C LEU A 291 -3.73 -6.15 -12.45
N SER A 292 -4.90 -5.52 -12.61
CA SER A 292 -6.14 -6.09 -12.07
C SER A 292 -6.48 -7.47 -12.68
N ARG A 293 -6.03 -7.76 -13.91
CA ARG A 293 -6.26 -9.02 -14.63
C ARG A 293 -5.24 -10.10 -14.32
N ASP A 294 -4.11 -9.74 -13.74
CA ASP A 294 -3.00 -10.66 -13.57
C ASP A 294 -3.26 -11.64 -12.40
N PRO A 295 -3.54 -12.94 -12.66
CA PRO A 295 -3.86 -13.90 -11.62
C PRO A 295 -2.64 -14.38 -10.82
N SER A 296 -1.43 -14.00 -11.23
CA SER A 296 -0.19 -14.38 -10.52
C SER A 296 0.11 -13.48 -9.32
N VAL A 297 -0.46 -12.27 -9.29
CA VAL A 297 -0.24 -11.27 -8.22
C VAL A 297 -0.48 -11.83 -6.81
N PRO A 298 -1.59 -12.53 -6.50
CA PRO A 298 -1.80 -13.09 -5.16
C PRO A 298 -0.71 -14.08 -4.72
N GLY A 299 -0.13 -14.84 -5.66
CA GLY A 299 0.91 -15.82 -5.38
C GLY A 299 2.30 -15.21 -5.18
N GLU A 300 2.52 -14.01 -5.70
CA GLU A 300 3.78 -13.27 -5.51
C GLU A 300 3.78 -12.34 -4.29
N CYS A 301 2.59 -11.95 -3.82
CA CYS A 301 2.47 -11.21 -2.58
C CYS A 301 2.82 -12.11 -1.38
N PRO A 302 3.62 -11.62 -0.41
CA PRO A 302 3.91 -12.35 0.82
C PRO A 302 2.67 -12.74 1.63
N GLU A 303 1.59 -11.96 1.50
CA GLU A 303 0.24 -12.24 2.00
C GLU A 303 -0.77 -11.58 1.05
N VAL A 304 -1.94 -12.19 0.90
CA VAL A 304 -2.99 -11.68 0.00
C VAL A 304 -3.50 -10.32 0.49
N PRO A 305 -3.49 -9.27 -0.37
CA PRO A 305 -4.10 -7.97 -0.04
C PRO A 305 -5.57 -8.11 0.32
N HIS A 306 -6.04 -7.32 1.29
CA HIS A 306 -7.42 -7.32 1.74
C HIS A 306 -8.15 -6.07 1.21
N PRO A 307 -9.46 -6.20 0.92
CA PRO A 307 -10.30 -7.39 1.05
C PRO A 307 -10.05 -8.38 -0.09
N LEU A 308 -10.36 -9.65 0.13
CA LEU A 308 -10.44 -10.63 -0.94
C LEU A 308 -11.92 -10.85 -1.28
N LEU A 309 -12.33 -10.52 -2.49
CA LEU A 309 -13.67 -10.88 -2.98
C LEU A 309 -13.59 -12.19 -3.75
N LEU A 310 -14.59 -13.05 -3.55
CA LEU A 310 -14.77 -14.27 -4.32
C LEU A 310 -15.97 -14.10 -5.24
N ALA A 311 -15.82 -14.51 -6.49
CA ALA A 311 -16.88 -14.46 -7.50
C ALA A 311 -17.07 -15.83 -8.16
N HIS A 312 -18.31 -16.15 -8.50
CA HIS A 312 -18.62 -17.26 -9.40
C HIS A 312 -18.36 -16.85 -10.85
N PRO A 313 -17.95 -17.78 -11.74
CA PRO A 313 -17.93 -17.53 -13.17
C PRO A 313 -19.32 -17.14 -13.62
N TRP A 314 -19.42 -15.98 -14.25
CA TRP A 314 -20.67 -15.59 -14.87
C TRP A 314 -20.80 -16.36 -16.17
N HIS A 315 -21.75 -17.28 -16.21
CA HIS A 315 -22.29 -17.84 -17.43
C HIS A 315 -23.61 -17.12 -17.71
N PRO A 316 -23.77 -16.45 -18.87
CA PRO A 316 -25.10 -16.00 -19.27
C PRO A 316 -26.01 -17.24 -19.30
N PRO A 317 -27.20 -17.21 -18.69
CA PRO A 317 -28.16 -18.29 -18.89
C PRO A 317 -28.47 -18.35 -20.39
N THR A 318 -28.08 -19.44 -21.03
CA THR A 318 -28.35 -19.69 -22.45
C THR A 318 -29.84 -19.94 -22.69
N GLN A 319 -30.57 -20.39 -21.66
CA GLN A 319 -32.02 -20.56 -21.69
C GLN A 319 -32.69 -20.00 -20.42
N PRO A 320 -33.95 -19.50 -20.53
CA PRO A 320 -34.73 -19.13 -19.35
C PRO A 320 -34.99 -20.36 -18.47
N GLY A 321 -34.51 -20.32 -17.22
CA GLY A 321 -34.64 -21.43 -16.26
C GLY A 321 -33.38 -22.27 -16.07
N GLU A 322 -32.33 -22.04 -16.86
CA GLU A 322 -31.05 -22.74 -16.71
C GLU A 322 -30.27 -22.16 -15.51
N THR A 323 -30.01 -22.99 -14.51
CA THR A 323 -29.14 -22.62 -13.39
C THR A 323 -27.69 -22.62 -13.91
N PRO A 324 -26.94 -21.53 -13.74
CA PRO A 324 -25.55 -21.49 -14.19
C PRO A 324 -24.78 -22.62 -13.51
N PRO A 325 -23.93 -23.37 -14.25
CA PRO A 325 -23.15 -24.44 -13.67
C PRO A 325 -22.33 -23.88 -12.50
N ARG A 326 -22.36 -24.59 -11.36
CA ARG A 326 -21.58 -24.25 -10.16
C ARG A 326 -20.09 -24.49 -10.42
N ALA A 327 -19.48 -23.66 -11.24
CA ALA A 327 -18.03 -23.55 -11.27
C ALA A 327 -17.55 -22.96 -9.93
N GLY A 328 -16.35 -23.36 -9.52
CA GLY A 328 -15.75 -22.99 -8.23
C GLY A 328 -15.73 -21.47 -8.00
N LEU A 329 -15.47 -21.06 -6.75
CA LEU A 329 -15.23 -19.65 -6.45
C LEU A 329 -13.86 -19.23 -6.98
N PHE A 330 -13.76 -18.06 -7.60
CA PHE A 330 -12.51 -17.48 -8.08
C PHE A 330 -12.25 -16.14 -7.39
N VAL A 331 -10.97 -15.77 -7.27
CA VAL A 331 -10.54 -14.49 -6.72
C VAL A 331 -10.97 -13.35 -7.65
N TYR A 332 -11.56 -12.30 -7.08
CA TYR A 332 -12.05 -11.12 -7.78
C TYR A 332 -11.44 -9.83 -7.20
N PRO A 333 -10.87 -8.93 -8.03
CA PRO A 333 -10.48 -9.18 -9.42
C PRO A 333 -9.43 -10.30 -9.51
N PRO A 334 -9.05 -10.82 -10.69
CA PRO A 334 -8.09 -11.94 -10.79
C PRO A 334 -6.81 -11.75 -9.97
N SER A 335 -6.31 -10.52 -9.87
CA SER A 335 -5.14 -10.16 -9.05
C SER A 335 -5.35 -10.11 -7.55
N GLY A 336 -6.59 -10.22 -7.07
CA GLY A 336 -6.98 -9.99 -5.67
C GLY A 336 -6.80 -8.54 -5.20
N ALA A 337 -6.18 -7.66 -6.01
CA ALA A 337 -5.90 -6.29 -5.65
C ALA A 337 -7.10 -5.39 -5.96
N MET A 338 -7.86 -5.03 -4.93
CA MET A 338 -8.95 -4.06 -5.08
C MET A 338 -8.39 -2.65 -5.32
N PRO A 339 -8.84 -1.93 -6.37
CA PRO A 339 -8.46 -0.55 -6.56
C PRO A 339 -8.90 0.29 -5.37
N SER A 340 -7.96 1.03 -4.81
CA SER A 340 -8.21 1.98 -3.73
C SER A 340 -7.80 3.38 -4.17
N ARG A 341 -8.27 4.39 -3.43
CA ARG A 341 -7.84 5.77 -3.66
C ARG A 341 -6.30 5.84 -3.67
N ALA A 342 -5.72 6.72 -4.47
CA ALA A 342 -4.27 6.89 -4.60
C ALA A 342 -3.48 5.73 -5.23
N LEU A 343 -4.11 4.62 -5.64
CA LEU A 343 -3.40 3.57 -6.40
C LEU A 343 -2.92 4.11 -7.75
N ALA A 344 -3.73 4.94 -8.42
CA ALA A 344 -3.34 5.65 -9.62
C ALA A 344 -2.21 6.66 -9.38
N GLN A 345 -2.21 7.38 -8.26
CA GLN A 345 -1.11 8.27 -7.87
C GLN A 345 0.20 7.48 -7.66
N MET A 346 0.12 6.33 -6.99
CA MET A 346 1.26 5.43 -6.79
C MET A 346 1.82 4.89 -8.10
N ALA A 347 0.96 4.47 -9.03
CA ALA A 347 1.38 4.06 -10.37
C ALA A 347 1.96 5.23 -11.18
N ALA A 348 1.41 6.45 -11.03
CA ALA A 348 1.92 7.65 -11.69
C ALA A 348 3.34 8.02 -11.21
N LEU A 349 3.66 7.80 -9.94
CA LEU A 349 5.02 7.98 -9.43
C LEU A 349 6.03 7.09 -10.14
N VAL A 350 5.66 5.84 -10.46
CA VAL A 350 6.53 4.93 -11.22
C VAL A 350 6.71 5.40 -12.67
N ALA A 351 5.76 6.16 -13.23
CA ALA A 351 5.88 6.71 -14.58
C ALA A 351 6.99 7.78 -14.70
N TYR A 352 7.41 8.40 -13.59
CA TYR A 352 8.62 9.24 -13.55
C TYR A 352 9.92 8.45 -13.71
N LEU A 353 9.91 7.13 -13.50
CA LEU A 353 11.10 6.27 -13.57
C LEU A 353 11.31 5.69 -14.97
N THR A 354 10.23 5.46 -15.71
CA THR A 354 10.30 4.80 -17.01
C THR A 354 9.19 5.28 -17.95
N VAL A 355 9.58 5.57 -19.18
CA VAL A 355 8.67 5.92 -20.29
C VAL A 355 8.13 4.69 -21.03
N ASP A 356 8.81 3.54 -20.91
CA ASP A 356 8.39 2.29 -21.53
C ASP A 356 7.25 1.65 -20.74
N ARG A 357 6.12 1.35 -21.40
CA ARG A 357 4.89 0.87 -20.76
C ARG A 357 5.05 -0.54 -20.20
N VAL A 358 5.75 -1.41 -20.91
CA VAL A 358 6.01 -2.79 -20.46
C VAL A 358 6.89 -2.74 -19.19
N ALA A 359 7.99 -1.98 -19.22
CA ALA A 359 8.81 -1.78 -18.04
C ALA A 359 8.05 -1.09 -16.89
N HIS A 360 7.16 -0.14 -17.18
CA HIS A 360 6.32 0.51 -16.16
C HIS A 360 5.41 -0.48 -15.47
N PHE A 361 4.70 -1.31 -16.25
CA PHE A 361 3.84 -2.38 -15.72
C PHE A 361 4.61 -3.34 -14.82
N HIS A 362 5.71 -3.90 -15.31
CA HIS A 362 6.50 -4.87 -14.55
C HIS A 362 7.14 -4.28 -13.30
N LEU A 363 7.62 -3.03 -13.38
CA LEU A 363 8.18 -2.33 -12.22
C LEU A 363 7.09 -2.05 -11.18
N PHE A 364 5.92 -1.58 -11.59
CA PHE A 364 4.80 -1.32 -10.69
C PHE A 364 4.25 -2.61 -10.08
N ARG A 365 4.13 -3.68 -10.87
CA ARG A 365 3.71 -5.01 -10.42
C ARG A 365 4.66 -5.54 -9.35
N ALA A 366 5.97 -5.51 -9.59
CA ALA A 366 6.96 -5.94 -8.60
C ALA A 366 6.90 -5.09 -7.32
N LEU A 367 6.76 -3.78 -7.47
CA LEU A 367 6.59 -2.86 -6.33
C LEU A 367 5.31 -3.18 -5.55
N HIS A 368 4.21 -3.47 -6.24
CA HIS A 368 2.94 -3.83 -5.64
C HIS A 368 3.06 -5.12 -4.83
N CYS A 369 3.59 -6.18 -5.44
CA CYS A 369 3.72 -7.50 -4.81
C CYS A 369 4.70 -7.50 -3.64
N ARG A 370 5.79 -6.71 -3.70
CA ARG A 370 6.84 -6.73 -2.66
C ARG A 370 6.67 -5.70 -1.55
N LEU A 371 6.10 -4.54 -1.86
CA LEU A 371 6.00 -3.43 -0.91
C LEU A 371 4.57 -2.96 -0.66
N LEU A 372 3.82 -2.61 -1.70
CA LEU A 372 2.54 -1.92 -1.52
C LEU A 372 1.45 -2.83 -0.95
N TRP A 373 1.60 -4.16 -1.05
CA TRP A 373 0.72 -5.13 -0.39
C TRP A 373 0.58 -4.83 1.12
N ALA A 374 1.67 -4.41 1.79
CA ALA A 374 1.70 -4.20 3.23
C ALA A 374 0.67 -3.14 3.67
N THR A 375 0.47 -2.10 2.86
CA THR A 375 -0.52 -1.03 3.12
C THR A 375 -1.96 -1.48 2.94
N ARG A 376 -2.20 -2.65 2.35
CA ARG A 376 -3.52 -3.19 1.98
C ARG A 376 -3.87 -4.48 2.71
N THR A 377 -2.96 -5.00 3.55
CA THR A 377 -3.17 -6.25 4.26
C THR A 377 -3.44 -5.98 5.74
N ILE A 378 -4.47 -6.63 6.27
CA ILE A 378 -4.78 -6.64 7.70
C ILE A 378 -4.27 -7.95 8.27
N SER A 379 -3.07 -7.92 8.85
CA SER A 379 -2.47 -9.07 9.51
C SER A 379 -1.54 -8.64 10.65
N ALA A 380 -1.24 -9.59 11.54
CA ALA A 380 -0.30 -9.44 12.66
C ALA A 380 1.16 -9.68 12.23
N ARG A 381 1.49 -9.54 10.94
CA ARG A 381 2.85 -9.82 10.46
C ARG A 381 3.88 -8.99 11.25
N PRO A 382 4.89 -9.62 11.86
CA PRO A 382 5.84 -8.92 12.70
C PRO A 382 6.85 -8.10 11.89
N TRP A 383 7.66 -7.33 12.61
CA TRP A 383 8.88 -6.67 12.10
C TRP A 383 9.80 -7.69 11.38
N PRO A 384 10.50 -7.34 10.27
CA PRO A 384 10.77 -6.00 9.72
C PRO A 384 9.82 -5.46 8.63
N ALA A 385 8.89 -6.28 8.14
CA ALA A 385 7.96 -5.91 7.08
C ALA A 385 6.50 -6.04 7.55
N PRO A 386 6.08 -5.21 8.54
CA PRO A 386 4.73 -5.29 9.07
C PRO A 386 3.68 -4.92 8.02
N ALA A 387 2.51 -5.55 8.11
CA ALA A 387 1.33 -5.13 7.38
C ALA A 387 0.70 -3.86 8.00
N LEU A 388 -0.40 -3.36 7.44
CA LEU A 388 -0.99 -2.07 7.80
C LEU A 388 -1.20 -1.86 9.30
N PRO A 389 -1.74 -2.83 10.08
CA PRO A 389 -1.87 -2.66 11.53
C PRO A 389 -0.53 -2.44 12.24
N GLY A 390 0.53 -3.16 11.85
CA GLY A 390 1.86 -2.97 12.40
C GLY A 390 2.53 -1.67 11.92
N LEU A 391 2.24 -1.19 10.70
CA LEU A 391 2.66 0.15 10.25
C LEU A 391 2.01 1.26 11.08
N CYS A 392 0.75 1.10 11.45
CA CYS A 392 0.03 2.02 12.33
C CYS A 392 0.62 2.01 13.74
N ALA A 393 0.88 0.82 14.30
CA ALA A 393 1.50 0.66 15.61
C ALA A 393 2.92 1.25 15.65
N LEU A 394 3.70 1.07 14.59
CA LEU A 394 5.02 1.67 14.43
C LEU A 394 4.97 3.19 14.44
N PHE A 395 4.02 3.78 13.70
CA PHE A 395 3.82 5.23 13.70
C PHE A 395 3.51 5.75 15.12
N GLU A 396 2.58 5.12 15.83
CA GLU A 396 2.21 5.55 17.19
C GLU A 396 3.36 5.39 18.19
N ALA A 397 4.14 4.30 18.09
CA ALA A 397 5.33 4.10 18.90
C ALA A 397 6.38 5.18 18.64
N CYS A 398 6.69 5.45 17.36
CA CYS A 398 7.65 6.49 16.98
C CYS A 398 7.22 7.88 17.44
N LEU A 399 5.95 8.25 17.26
CA LEU A 399 5.46 9.56 17.69
C LEU A 399 5.51 9.72 19.21
N ARG A 400 5.19 8.65 19.95
CA ARG A 400 5.27 8.66 21.42
C ARG A 400 6.70 8.82 21.92
N ASP A 401 7.66 8.16 21.28
CA ASP A 401 9.08 8.28 21.60
C ASP A 401 9.64 9.67 21.23
N LEU A 402 9.17 10.26 20.12
CA LEU A 402 9.57 11.60 19.68
C LEU A 402 8.98 12.70 20.56
N ASP A 403 7.69 12.60 20.86
CA ASP A 403 6.90 13.68 21.43
C ASP A 403 5.59 13.20 22.08
N PRO A 404 5.63 12.78 23.35
CA PRO A 404 4.44 12.34 24.06
C PRO A 404 3.46 13.50 24.31
N GLU A 405 3.94 14.73 24.48
CA GLU A 405 3.09 15.89 24.73
C GLU A 405 2.20 16.21 23.52
N LEU A 406 2.77 16.17 22.30
CA LEU A 406 2.00 16.34 21.08
C LEU A 406 0.94 15.26 20.93
N THR A 407 1.29 14.02 21.24
CA THR A 407 0.35 12.88 21.21
C THR A 407 -0.83 13.15 22.15
N TRP A 408 -0.54 13.52 23.40
CA TRP A 408 -1.56 13.82 24.41
C TRP A 408 -2.49 14.97 23.99
N HIS A 409 -1.90 16.06 23.51
CA HIS A 409 -2.65 17.23 23.06
C HIS A 409 -3.62 16.89 21.91
N LEU A 410 -3.15 16.16 20.89
CA LEU A 410 -3.99 15.77 19.77
C LEU A 410 -5.14 14.85 20.18
N HIS A 411 -4.91 13.96 21.16
CA HIS A 411 -5.99 13.18 21.76
C HIS A 411 -7.01 14.03 22.53
N SER A 412 -6.57 15.04 23.29
CA SER A 412 -7.47 15.87 24.09
C SER A 412 -8.43 16.73 23.25
N ILE A 413 -8.00 17.12 22.05
CA ILE A 413 -8.85 17.84 21.08
C ILE A 413 -9.66 16.89 20.18
N SER A 414 -9.71 15.57 20.46
CA SER A 414 -10.40 14.56 19.64
C SER A 414 -9.86 14.41 18.22
N ALA A 415 -8.56 14.65 18.02
CA ALA A 415 -7.86 14.52 16.75
C ALA A 415 -6.72 13.47 16.86
N PRO A 416 -7.04 12.19 17.13
CA PRO A 416 -6.02 11.17 17.39
C PRO A 416 -4.99 11.13 16.25
N PRO A 417 -3.68 11.16 16.54
CA PRO A 417 -2.64 11.33 15.52
C PRO A 417 -2.74 10.35 14.36
N LEU A 418 -3.07 9.09 14.65
CA LEU A 418 -3.21 8.05 13.62
C LEU A 418 -4.28 8.42 12.59
N LYS A 419 -5.41 9.01 13.01
CA LYS A 419 -6.49 9.42 12.10
C LYS A 419 -6.03 10.48 11.11
N LEU A 420 -5.18 11.40 11.56
CA LEU A 420 -4.66 12.49 10.72
C LEU A 420 -3.73 11.96 9.62
N VAL A 421 -2.91 10.96 9.94
CA VAL A 421 -1.88 10.45 9.04
C VAL A 421 -2.28 9.17 8.29
N PHE A 422 -3.39 8.53 8.66
CA PHE A 422 -3.82 7.26 8.08
C PHE A 422 -3.87 7.27 6.54
N PRO A 423 -4.38 8.33 5.87
CA PRO A 423 -4.33 8.42 4.42
C PRO A 423 -2.91 8.41 3.85
N TRP A 424 -1.92 8.93 4.58
CA TRP A 424 -0.51 8.96 4.16
C TRP A 424 0.10 7.57 4.23
N LEU A 425 -0.23 6.78 5.26
CA LEU A 425 0.25 5.40 5.40
C LEU A 425 -0.31 4.50 4.29
N LEU A 426 -1.56 4.71 3.87
CA LEU A 426 -2.19 3.94 2.78
C LEU A 426 -1.69 4.31 1.38
N SER A 427 -1.43 5.60 1.17
CA SER A 427 -0.94 6.11 -0.12
C SER A 427 0.58 6.07 -0.24
N GLY A 428 1.31 5.77 0.84
CA GLY A 428 2.76 5.91 0.89
C GLY A 428 3.21 7.34 0.59
N PHE A 429 2.44 8.35 1.04
CA PHE A 429 2.59 9.79 0.74
C PHE A 429 2.34 10.21 -0.72
N ALA A 430 1.89 9.32 -1.60
CA ALA A 430 1.49 9.69 -2.96
C ALA A 430 0.36 10.73 -2.92
N GLY A 431 0.55 11.84 -3.65
CA GLY A 431 -0.39 12.96 -3.67
C GLY A 431 -0.36 13.88 -2.43
N VAL A 432 0.49 13.59 -1.44
CA VAL A 432 0.68 14.40 -0.22
C VAL A 432 1.94 15.25 -0.32
N LEU A 433 3.06 14.63 -0.73
CA LEU A 433 4.33 15.31 -0.98
C LEU A 433 4.53 15.49 -2.49
N GLU A 434 5.46 16.36 -2.87
CA GLU A 434 5.95 16.46 -4.25
C GLU A 434 6.51 15.11 -4.73
N ALA A 435 6.30 14.76 -6.00
CA ALA A 435 6.68 13.46 -6.56
C ALA A 435 8.15 13.08 -6.28
N GLY A 436 9.09 14.02 -6.42
CA GLY A 436 10.50 13.78 -6.11
C GLY A 436 10.75 13.39 -4.66
N GLN A 437 10.03 14.01 -3.72
CA GLN A 437 10.13 13.72 -2.29
C GLN A 437 9.51 12.38 -1.91
N VAL A 438 8.44 11.95 -2.60
CA VAL A 438 7.89 10.59 -2.44
C VAL A 438 8.85 9.54 -2.99
N LEU A 439 9.50 9.78 -4.13
CA LEU A 439 10.49 8.86 -4.68
C LEU A 439 11.70 8.71 -3.76
N GLU A 440 12.15 9.77 -3.08
CA GLU A 440 13.18 9.67 -2.04
C GLU A 440 12.76 8.81 -0.85
N LEU A 441 11.49 8.90 -0.42
CA LEU A 441 10.95 8.01 0.61
C LEU A 441 10.97 6.56 0.13
N TRP A 442 10.48 6.33 -1.09
CA TRP A 442 10.34 5.00 -1.64
C TRP A 442 11.68 4.34 -1.97
N ASP A 443 12.74 5.11 -2.26
CA ASP A 443 14.12 4.57 -2.31
C ASP A 443 14.44 3.81 -1.02
N ARG A 444 14.10 4.38 0.16
CA ARG A 444 14.34 3.74 1.46
C ARG A 444 13.35 2.60 1.75
N CYS A 445 12.11 2.70 1.29
CA CYS A 445 11.16 1.59 1.40
C CYS A 445 11.62 0.37 0.59
N VAL A 446 12.10 0.58 -0.64
CA VAL A 446 12.66 -0.47 -1.49
C VAL A 446 13.94 -1.05 -0.88
N ALA A 447 14.80 -0.19 -0.33
CA ALA A 447 16.02 -0.63 0.36
C ALA A 447 15.73 -1.54 1.55
N CYS A 448 14.68 -1.24 2.33
CA CYS A 448 14.29 -2.02 3.51
C CYS A 448 13.31 -3.16 3.22
N GLU A 449 12.84 -3.28 1.97
CA GLU A 449 11.74 -4.18 1.62
C GLU A 449 10.51 -4.02 2.54
N SER A 450 10.24 -2.78 2.97
CA SER A 450 9.20 -2.48 3.96
C SER A 450 8.66 -1.05 3.80
N MET A 451 7.37 -0.87 4.08
CA MET A 451 6.74 0.46 4.15
C MET A 451 6.96 1.16 5.50
N ALA A 452 7.70 0.56 6.43
CA ALA A 452 8.02 1.12 7.73
C ALA A 452 8.65 2.54 7.70
N PRO A 453 9.52 2.91 6.73
CA PRO A 453 10.01 4.28 6.63
C PRO A 453 8.90 5.33 6.46
N ALA A 454 7.76 4.97 5.85
CA ALA A 454 6.61 5.87 5.72
C ALA A 454 5.95 6.15 7.08
N SER A 455 5.86 5.15 7.96
CA SER A 455 5.37 5.34 9.34
C SER A 455 6.26 6.28 10.14
N LEU A 456 7.59 6.14 10.02
CA LEU A 456 8.53 7.04 10.68
C LEU A 456 8.45 8.46 10.11
N LEU A 457 8.34 8.61 8.78
CA LEU A 457 8.15 9.92 8.15
C LEU A 457 6.87 10.59 8.65
N ALA A 458 5.77 9.86 8.77
CA ALA A 458 4.51 10.41 9.29
C ALA A 458 4.65 10.95 10.71
N ALA A 459 5.34 10.21 11.60
CA ALA A 459 5.65 10.71 12.94
C ALA A 459 6.56 11.95 12.89
N GLY A 460 7.57 11.93 12.03
CA GLY A 460 8.49 13.05 11.79
C GLY A 460 7.78 14.32 11.28
N VAL A 461 6.79 14.20 10.41
CA VAL A 461 6.01 15.34 9.89
C VAL A 461 5.20 15.99 11.01
N LEU A 462 4.53 15.21 11.86
CA LEU A 462 3.81 15.75 13.02
C LEU A 462 4.76 16.43 14.00
N TRP A 463 5.89 15.79 14.30
CA TRP A 463 6.93 16.36 15.17
C TRP A 463 7.52 17.67 14.60
N PHE A 464 7.73 17.73 13.28
CA PHE A 464 8.18 18.93 12.60
C PHE A 464 7.16 20.07 12.70
N LYS A 465 5.86 19.76 12.58
CA LYS A 465 4.75 20.71 12.70
C LYS A 465 4.30 20.97 14.15
N ARG A 466 5.02 20.45 15.16
CA ARG A 466 4.64 20.49 16.59
C ARG A 466 4.14 21.85 17.06
N SER A 467 4.88 22.94 16.80
CA SER A 467 4.51 24.28 17.31
C SER A 467 3.14 24.75 16.81
N VAL A 468 2.83 24.45 15.55
CA VAL A 468 1.53 24.74 14.95
C VAL A 468 0.47 23.82 15.54
N LEU A 469 0.75 22.51 15.60
CA LEU A 469 -0.23 21.53 16.09
C LEU A 469 -0.61 21.75 17.56
N LEU A 470 0.33 22.08 18.44
CA LEU A 470 0.04 22.40 19.84
C LEU A 470 -0.80 23.66 20.03
N SER A 471 -0.84 24.54 19.04
CA SER A 471 -1.67 25.75 19.08
C SER A 471 -3.12 25.49 18.66
N THR A 472 -3.39 24.32 18.06
CA THR A 472 -4.73 23.97 17.58
C THR A 472 -5.65 23.61 18.75
N ARG A 473 -6.94 23.86 18.58
CA ARG A 473 -7.97 23.58 19.60
C ARG A 473 -9.04 22.63 19.10
N THR A 474 -9.12 22.43 17.79
CA THR A 474 -10.14 21.61 17.16
C THR A 474 -9.52 20.61 16.18
N PRO A 475 -10.18 19.46 15.92
CA PRO A 475 -9.72 18.50 14.91
C PRO A 475 -9.60 19.11 13.51
N LEU A 476 -10.48 20.06 13.18
CA LEU A 476 -10.48 20.70 11.87
C LEU A 476 -9.24 21.59 11.70
N GLU A 477 -8.86 22.37 12.73
CA GLU A 477 -7.63 23.16 12.72
C GLU A 477 -6.39 22.27 12.59
N ALA A 478 -6.34 21.15 13.32
CA ALA A 478 -5.25 20.18 13.21
C ALA A 478 -5.15 19.59 11.79
N GLN A 479 -6.29 19.27 11.16
CA GLN A 479 -6.32 18.83 9.77
C GLN A 479 -5.85 19.93 8.81
N GLN A 480 -6.31 21.16 8.98
CA GLN A 480 -5.93 22.31 8.16
C GLN A 480 -4.43 22.61 8.23
N ALA A 481 -3.84 22.50 9.44
CA ALA A 481 -2.40 22.67 9.65
C ALA A 481 -1.53 21.66 8.85
N LEU A 482 -2.14 20.56 8.40
CA LEU A 482 -1.50 19.46 7.68
C LEU A 482 -1.93 19.34 6.20
N GLN A 483 -2.69 20.29 5.65
CA GLN A 483 -3.19 20.21 4.26
C GLN A 483 -2.11 20.43 3.21
N ASP A 484 -1.16 21.33 3.46
CA ASP A 484 -0.07 21.62 2.53
C ASP A 484 1.28 21.11 3.06
N LEU A 485 1.73 20.02 2.46
CA LEU A 485 2.98 19.34 2.77
C LEU A 485 3.90 19.23 1.56
N LYS A 486 3.53 19.79 0.39
CA LYS A 486 4.31 19.63 -0.85
C LYS A 486 5.72 20.20 -0.74
N HIS A 487 5.91 21.22 0.10
CA HIS A 487 7.19 21.90 0.32
C HIS A 487 8.13 21.15 1.28
N LEU A 488 7.66 20.09 1.95
CA LEU A 488 8.48 19.37 2.92
C LEU A 488 9.57 18.56 2.23
N LYS A 489 10.74 18.51 2.86
CA LYS A 489 11.86 17.67 2.42
C LYS A 489 11.86 16.36 3.19
N THR A 490 11.69 15.25 2.47
CA THR A 490 11.58 13.90 3.02
C THR A 490 12.81 13.50 3.81
N ALA A 491 14.00 13.58 3.19
CA ALA A 491 15.22 13.06 3.81
C ALA A 491 15.56 13.73 5.15
N PRO A 492 15.55 15.08 5.27
CA PRO A 492 15.81 15.73 6.56
C PRO A 492 14.79 15.38 7.65
N ILE A 493 13.50 15.31 7.32
CA ILE A 493 12.45 14.99 8.31
C ILE A 493 12.56 13.55 8.78
N LEU A 494 12.76 12.61 7.84
CA LEU A 494 12.90 11.20 8.16
C LEU A 494 14.14 10.94 9.03
N LEU A 495 15.30 11.51 8.65
CA LEU A 495 16.55 11.35 9.40
C LEU A 495 16.47 12.07 10.75
N GLY A 496 15.85 13.26 10.78
CA GLY A 496 15.60 14.00 12.02
C GLY A 496 14.68 13.25 12.98
N ALA A 497 13.67 12.54 12.48
CA ALA A 497 12.83 11.67 13.29
C ALA A 497 13.59 10.41 13.75
N LEU A 498 14.39 9.80 12.87
CA LEU A 498 15.20 8.64 13.23
C LEU A 498 16.20 8.97 14.36
N CYS A 499 16.83 10.14 14.30
CA CYS A 499 17.81 10.61 15.29
C CYS A 499 17.20 11.42 16.43
N GLY A 500 15.94 11.86 16.28
CA GLY A 500 15.18 12.62 17.27
C GLY A 500 14.61 11.70 18.33
N GLY A 501 14.55 12.18 19.55
CA GLY A 501 14.20 11.40 20.74
C GLY A 501 15.19 11.70 21.86
N VAL A 502 14.64 11.88 23.06
CA VAL A 502 15.32 12.31 24.30
C VAL A 502 16.53 11.44 24.64
#